data_AF-A0A661N1H7-F1
#
_entry.id   AF-A0A661N1H7-F1
#
_cell.length_a   1.000
_cell.length_b   1.000
_cell.length_c   1.000
_cell.angle_alpha   90.00
_cell.angle_beta   90.00
_cell.angle_gamma   90.00
#
_symmetry.space_group_name_H-M   'P 1'
#
loop_
_entity.id
_entity.type
_entity.pdbx_description
1 polymer ?
#
loop_
_entity_poly.entity_id
_entity_poly.type
_entity_poly.pdbx_seq_one_letter_code
_entity_poly.pdbx_strand_id
1 'polypeptide(L)'
;MRGLNVIAVCWAALWCVACAADVEAGPPVEPADPVEAARAYMDDASLRRAALEESAAVADTAYARLRLDHYSLAGAGVDDPAADWDLLPLRVDRPVRRLRVAATADDPAPTPFTPEPIFGIGRGPENLDDYVAAGKQAFELCPLEVDPRLGRLRRGADVARSYGLTVTDDGEVRGAVEVRADDGSWVVALSCAACHSSTDDDGAHAPGLSNPEFDLAGLLGAEAFPTGTMDVSPDGLWNPVRPPDLRPVRHQERLHHTGNLTNGRVARMVRIETLITSRLNFRFRPDRRVVASMALYLESLADALPPPAWDGDGGTAFRSACAGCHQGDAMAGPPVDVDLVGTDPRATVGSSRGTRAYRAPSLLGVTERRRLLHDGSALTIEALLGLDASEHQGHRYGTDLPASTRQAIIDFLGG
;
A
#
# COMPACT_ATOMS: atom_id res chain seq x y z
N MET A 1 37.59 -31.14 -81.44
CA MET A 1 37.82 -30.32 -80.23
C MET A 1 37.19 -31.09 -79.07
N ARG A 2 37.95 -31.91 -78.34
CA ARG A 2 38.51 -31.63 -76.98
C ARG A 2 37.43 -31.04 -76.05
N GLY A 3 37.04 -31.60 -74.91
CA GLY A 3 37.52 -32.70 -74.06
C GLY A 3 36.89 -32.51 -72.66
N LEU A 4 36.76 -33.60 -71.90
CA LEU A 4 36.32 -33.66 -70.49
C LEU A 4 37.16 -32.79 -69.53
N ASN A 5 36.56 -32.42 -68.37
CA ASN A 5 37.07 -32.51 -66.98
C ASN A 5 36.25 -31.56 -66.07
N VAL A 6 35.36 -32.03 -65.18
CA VAL A 6 35.61 -32.40 -63.76
C VAL A 6 36.68 -31.55 -63.09
N ILE A 7 36.26 -30.57 -62.28
CA ILE A 7 36.84 -30.25 -60.96
C ILE A 7 35.70 -29.78 -60.04
N ALA A 8 35.34 -30.62 -59.07
CA ALA A 8 34.63 -30.21 -57.87
C ALA A 8 35.59 -29.41 -56.99
N VAL A 9 35.23 -28.17 -56.65
CA VAL A 9 35.91 -27.41 -55.60
C VAL A 9 34.91 -27.24 -54.45
N CYS A 10 35.12 -28.04 -53.41
CA CYS A 10 34.54 -27.87 -52.09
C CYS A 10 34.89 -26.47 -51.57
N TRP A 11 33.91 -25.58 -51.49
CA TRP A 11 33.95 -24.44 -50.56
C TRP A 11 33.20 -24.84 -49.31
N ALA A 12 33.94 -25.36 -48.33
CA ALA A 12 33.52 -25.43 -46.95
C ALA A 12 33.41 -23.99 -46.42
N ALA A 13 32.23 -23.38 -46.56
CA ALA A 13 31.88 -22.22 -45.76
C ALA A 13 31.63 -22.72 -44.33
N LEU A 14 32.64 -22.50 -43.50
CA LEU A 14 32.64 -22.69 -42.06
C LEU A 14 31.49 -21.88 -41.46
N TRP A 15 30.31 -22.48 -41.31
CA TRP A 15 29.31 -22.01 -40.37
C TRP A 15 29.87 -22.29 -38.97
N CYS A 16 30.59 -21.32 -38.40
CA CYS A 16 30.62 -21.17 -36.96
C CYS A 16 29.20 -20.79 -36.53
N VAL A 17 28.31 -21.79 -36.43
CA VAL A 17 27.21 -21.75 -35.49
C VAL A 17 27.90 -21.72 -34.13
N ALA A 18 28.20 -20.52 -33.66
CA ALA A 18 28.36 -20.31 -32.24
C ALA A 18 27.00 -20.66 -31.65
N CYS A 19 26.87 -21.90 -31.17
CA CYS A 19 25.94 -22.23 -30.11
C CYS A 19 26.37 -21.40 -28.91
N ALA A 20 26.05 -20.10 -28.91
CA ALA A 20 25.81 -19.40 -27.68
C ALA A 20 24.61 -20.14 -27.11
N ALA A 21 24.87 -21.10 -26.22
CA ALA A 21 23.84 -21.56 -25.32
C ALA A 21 23.28 -20.27 -24.71
N ASP A 22 21.99 -20.01 -24.94
CA ASP A 22 21.25 -19.04 -24.16
C ASP A 22 21.46 -19.48 -22.71
N VAL A 23 22.41 -18.82 -22.03
CA VAL A 23 22.49 -18.92 -20.59
C VAL A 23 21.18 -18.30 -20.16
N GLU A 24 20.19 -19.14 -19.83
CA GLU A 24 18.95 -18.71 -19.23
C GLU A 24 19.35 -17.77 -18.09
N ALA A 25 19.22 -16.47 -18.32
CA ALA A 25 19.51 -15.49 -17.31
C ALA A 25 18.56 -15.83 -16.17
N GLY A 26 19.13 -16.15 -15.00
CA GLY A 26 18.33 -16.37 -13.81
C GLY A 26 17.40 -15.18 -13.57
N PRO A 27 16.33 -15.35 -12.77
CA PRO A 27 15.41 -14.27 -12.50
C PRO A 27 16.17 -13.03 -12.01
N PRO A 28 15.80 -11.82 -12.47
CA PRO A 28 16.47 -10.60 -12.06
C PRO A 28 16.41 -10.45 -10.53
N VAL A 29 17.56 -10.15 -9.92
CA VAL A 29 17.68 -10.02 -8.46
C VAL A 29 17.45 -8.56 -8.07
N GLU A 30 16.59 -8.33 -7.08
CA GLU A 30 16.35 -7.00 -6.51
C GLU A 30 17.65 -6.41 -5.92
N PRO A 31 18.04 -5.17 -6.30
CA PRO A 31 19.20 -4.52 -5.71
C PRO A 31 19.03 -4.28 -4.20
N ALA A 32 20.11 -4.48 -3.44
CA ALA A 32 20.09 -4.23 -1.99
C ALA A 32 19.96 -2.74 -1.65
N ASP A 33 20.66 -1.87 -2.39
CA ASP A 33 20.58 -0.42 -2.25
C ASP A 33 19.18 0.09 -2.69
N PRO A 34 18.48 0.89 -1.86
CA PRO A 34 17.13 1.36 -2.20
C PRO A 34 17.08 2.26 -3.44
N VAL A 35 18.11 3.06 -3.70
CA VAL A 35 18.16 3.98 -4.83
C VAL A 35 18.43 3.22 -6.12
N GLU A 36 19.33 2.24 -6.10
CA GLU A 36 19.54 1.32 -7.23
C GLU A 36 18.28 0.50 -7.54
N ALA A 37 17.59 -0.01 -6.51
CA ALA A 37 16.33 -0.73 -6.69
C ALA A 37 15.24 0.16 -7.31
N ALA A 38 15.14 1.43 -6.89
CA ALA A 38 14.24 2.40 -7.50
C ALA A 38 14.56 2.65 -8.98
N ARG A 39 15.85 2.79 -9.33
CA ARG A 39 16.28 2.96 -10.73
C ARG A 39 15.97 1.72 -11.58
N ALA A 40 16.34 0.54 -11.09
CA ALA A 40 16.06 -0.72 -11.76
C ALA A 40 14.55 -0.93 -11.96
N TYR A 41 13.73 -0.61 -10.95
CA TYR A 41 12.28 -0.63 -11.06
C TYR A 41 11.75 0.27 -12.18
N MET A 42 12.35 1.45 -12.41
CA MET A 42 11.90 2.36 -13.47
C MET A 42 12.28 1.86 -14.87
N ASP A 43 13.48 1.30 -15.00
CA ASP A 43 14.10 1.03 -16.31
C ASP A 43 13.89 -0.42 -16.79
N ASP A 44 13.65 -1.37 -15.88
CA ASP A 44 13.60 -2.80 -16.19
C ASP A 44 12.19 -3.40 -16.02
N ALA A 45 11.53 -3.67 -17.16
CA ALA A 45 10.23 -4.35 -17.19
C ALA A 45 10.30 -5.81 -16.74
N SER A 46 11.41 -6.49 -16.98
CA SER A 46 11.57 -7.89 -16.57
C SER A 46 11.68 -8.01 -15.04
N LEU A 47 12.38 -7.07 -14.40
CA LEU A 47 12.43 -6.98 -12.93
C LEU A 47 11.05 -6.73 -12.33
N ARG A 48 10.30 -5.76 -12.86
CA ARG A 48 8.92 -5.49 -12.43
C ARG A 48 8.03 -6.72 -12.58
N ARG A 49 8.18 -7.44 -13.68
CA ARG A 49 7.41 -8.66 -13.97
C ARG A 49 7.74 -9.78 -12.98
N ALA A 50 9.03 -10.07 -12.79
CA ALA A 50 9.50 -11.10 -11.87
C ALA A 50 9.04 -10.82 -10.44
N ALA A 51 9.14 -9.56 -9.98
CA ALA A 51 8.66 -9.16 -8.67
C ALA A 51 7.15 -9.31 -8.50
N LEU A 52 6.35 -9.08 -9.55
CA LEU A 52 4.91 -9.36 -9.53
C LEU A 52 4.63 -10.85 -9.42
N GLU A 53 5.29 -11.67 -10.24
CA GLU A 53 5.11 -13.12 -10.26
C GLU A 53 5.47 -13.76 -8.92
N GLU A 54 6.63 -13.41 -8.36
CA GLU A 54 7.06 -13.85 -7.04
C GLU A 54 6.07 -13.40 -5.95
N SER A 55 5.60 -12.16 -6.02
CA SER A 55 4.64 -11.63 -5.04
C SER A 55 3.29 -12.33 -5.10
N ALA A 56 2.82 -12.65 -6.30
CA ALA A 56 1.55 -13.30 -6.55
C ALA A 56 1.58 -14.83 -6.39
N ALA A 57 2.76 -15.45 -6.36
CA ALA A 57 2.96 -16.90 -6.42
C ALA A 57 2.22 -17.71 -5.33
N VAL A 58 1.76 -17.04 -4.27
CA VAL A 58 1.19 -17.70 -3.10
C VAL A 58 -0.33 -17.86 -3.19
N ALA A 59 -1.02 -17.16 -4.10
CA ALA A 59 -2.47 -17.29 -4.20
C ALA A 59 -3.00 -17.03 -5.63
N ASP A 60 -3.56 -18.06 -6.27
CA ASP A 60 -4.30 -17.96 -7.54
C ASP A 60 -5.66 -17.26 -7.33
N THR A 61 -5.59 -15.95 -7.11
CA THR A 61 -6.73 -15.07 -6.85
C THR A 61 -7.07 -14.27 -8.10
N ALA A 62 -8.34 -13.84 -8.24
CA ALA A 62 -8.71 -12.98 -9.37
C ALA A 62 -7.92 -11.65 -9.35
N TYR A 63 -7.57 -11.15 -8.17
CA TYR A 63 -6.69 -10.00 -7.99
C TYR A 63 -5.30 -10.20 -8.58
N ALA A 64 -4.70 -11.38 -8.34
CA ALA A 64 -3.38 -11.74 -8.83
C ALA A 64 -3.40 -11.97 -10.36
N ARG A 65 -4.36 -12.76 -10.85
CA ARG A 65 -4.53 -13.02 -12.29
C ARG A 65 -4.67 -11.75 -13.10
N LEU A 66 -5.56 -10.83 -12.69
CA LEU A 66 -5.73 -9.54 -13.39
C LEU A 66 -4.41 -8.78 -13.56
N ARG A 67 -3.51 -8.82 -12.57
CA ARG A 67 -2.21 -8.15 -12.68
C ARG A 67 -1.25 -8.93 -13.55
N LEU A 68 -1.20 -10.24 -13.39
CA LEU A 68 -0.36 -11.13 -14.19
C LEU A 68 -0.75 -11.13 -15.67
N ASP A 69 -2.02 -10.88 -15.98
CA ASP A 69 -2.50 -10.82 -17.36
C ASP A 69 -2.19 -9.48 -18.05
N HIS A 70 -1.84 -8.44 -17.28
CA HIS A 70 -1.79 -7.07 -17.81
C HIS A 70 -0.54 -6.26 -17.49
N TYR A 71 0.28 -6.64 -16.52
CA TYR A 71 1.36 -5.76 -16.05
C TYR A 71 2.75 -6.22 -16.51
N SER A 72 3.51 -5.28 -17.06
CA SER A 72 4.92 -5.41 -17.43
C SER A 72 5.19 -6.53 -18.44
N LEU A 73 4.35 -6.61 -19.48
CA LEU A 73 4.49 -7.62 -20.54
C LEU A 73 5.50 -7.23 -21.63
N ALA A 74 6.06 -6.02 -21.53
CA ALA A 74 7.02 -5.46 -22.49
C ALA A 74 6.49 -5.49 -23.94
N GLY A 75 5.17 -5.33 -24.12
CA GLY A 75 4.53 -5.39 -25.43
C GLY A 75 4.35 -6.80 -26.03
N ALA A 76 4.66 -7.87 -25.28
CA ALA A 76 4.39 -9.23 -25.72
C ALA A 76 2.88 -9.53 -25.72
N GLY A 77 2.37 -10.12 -26.80
CA GLY A 77 0.94 -10.48 -26.93
C GLY A 77 0.01 -9.33 -27.33
N VAL A 78 0.55 -8.20 -27.80
CA VAL A 78 -0.23 -6.97 -28.03
C VAL A 78 -0.79 -6.90 -29.46
N ASP A 79 -2.04 -7.35 -29.64
CA ASP A 79 -2.96 -6.79 -30.65
C ASP A 79 -3.75 -5.58 -30.10
N ASP A 80 -3.79 -5.40 -28.77
CA ASP A 80 -4.44 -4.29 -28.06
C ASP A 80 -3.50 -3.69 -26.99
N PRO A 81 -3.01 -2.44 -27.16
CA PRO A 81 -2.17 -1.76 -26.16
C PRO A 81 -2.81 -1.59 -24.78
N ALA A 82 -4.14 -1.68 -24.67
CA ALA A 82 -4.82 -1.68 -23.38
C ALA A 82 -4.58 -2.98 -22.58
N ALA A 83 -4.04 -4.02 -23.23
CA ALA A 83 -3.67 -5.26 -22.59
C ALA A 83 -2.39 -5.18 -21.76
N ASP A 84 -1.48 -4.20 -22.01
CA ASP A 84 -0.26 -4.01 -21.21
C ASP A 84 -0.25 -2.64 -20.52
N TRP A 85 -0.36 -2.67 -19.19
CA TRP A 85 -0.39 -1.47 -18.36
C TRP A 85 0.90 -0.65 -18.42
N ASP A 86 2.02 -1.23 -18.86
CA ASP A 86 3.26 -0.50 -19.10
C ASP A 86 3.15 0.49 -20.26
N LEU A 87 2.24 0.23 -21.20
CA LEU A 87 2.00 1.05 -22.39
C LEU A 87 0.94 2.13 -22.17
N LEU A 88 0.28 2.16 -21.01
CA LEU A 88 -0.70 3.19 -20.69
C LEU A 88 -0.04 4.58 -20.70
N PRO A 89 -0.77 5.62 -21.15
CA PRO A 89 -0.28 6.97 -21.12
C PRO A 89 0.01 7.39 -19.67
N LEU A 90 1.10 8.14 -19.52
CA LEU A 90 1.45 8.74 -18.23
C LEU A 90 0.39 9.78 -17.84
N ARG A 91 -0.04 9.77 -16.58
CA ARG A 91 -0.77 10.90 -15.99
C ARG A 91 0.26 11.92 -15.48
N VAL A 92 0.74 12.82 -16.35
CA VAL A 92 1.89 13.69 -16.05
C VAL A 92 1.57 15.17 -15.78
N ASP A 93 0.32 15.61 -15.81
CA ASP A 93 0.08 17.02 -16.17
C ASP A 93 -1.06 17.74 -15.46
N ARG A 94 -1.83 17.10 -14.58
CA ARG A 94 -2.93 17.81 -13.91
C ARG A 94 -2.42 18.57 -12.69
N PRO A 95 -2.56 19.91 -12.65
CA PRO A 95 -2.25 20.68 -11.46
C PRO A 95 -3.08 20.16 -10.28
N VAL A 96 -2.41 20.00 -9.14
CA VAL A 96 -3.02 19.63 -7.87
C VAL A 96 -2.69 20.68 -6.83
N ARG A 97 -3.60 20.88 -5.88
CA ARG A 97 -3.35 21.69 -4.69
C ARG A 97 -4.05 21.07 -3.50
N ARG A 98 -3.59 21.40 -2.31
CA ARG A 98 -4.24 21.00 -1.05
C ARG A 98 -5.63 21.61 -0.97
N LEU A 99 -6.61 20.83 -0.50
CA LEU A 99 -7.93 21.36 -0.22
C LEU A 99 -7.85 22.23 1.03
N ARG A 100 -8.33 23.47 0.93
CA ARG A 100 -8.51 24.36 2.08
C ARG A 100 -9.96 24.74 2.27
N VAL A 101 -10.36 24.83 3.53
CA VAL A 101 -11.73 25.16 3.92
C VAL A 101 -11.71 26.24 5.00
N ALA A 102 -12.74 27.06 5.02
CA ALA A 102 -12.95 28.05 6.06
C ALA A 102 -13.12 27.35 7.42
N ALA A 103 -12.61 27.95 8.50
CA ALA A 103 -12.71 27.38 9.84
C ALA A 103 -14.18 27.32 10.28
N THR A 104 -14.94 28.38 9.97
CA THR A 104 -16.39 28.46 10.14
C THR A 104 -17.08 28.83 8.81
N ALA A 105 -18.40 28.70 8.75
CA ALA A 105 -19.18 29.09 7.56
C ALA A 105 -19.15 30.62 7.28
N ASP A 106 -18.84 31.42 8.29
CA ASP A 106 -18.79 32.88 8.22
C ASP A 106 -17.39 33.43 7.87
N ASP A 107 -16.36 32.59 7.96
CA ASP A 107 -15.00 32.98 7.61
C ASP A 107 -14.83 33.11 6.09
N PRO A 108 -13.97 34.03 5.61
CA PRO A 108 -13.66 34.13 4.20
C PRO A 108 -13.06 32.82 3.70
N ALA A 109 -13.43 32.44 2.47
CA ALA A 109 -12.83 31.28 1.83
C ALA A 109 -11.30 31.42 1.82
N PRO A 110 -10.56 30.41 2.29
CA PRO A 110 -9.11 30.49 2.35
C PRO A 110 -8.52 30.63 0.96
N THR A 111 -7.44 31.40 0.86
CA THR A 111 -6.72 31.55 -0.40
C THR A 111 -6.23 30.18 -0.85
N PRO A 112 -6.61 29.74 -2.08
CA PRO A 112 -6.12 28.47 -2.59
C PRO A 112 -4.60 28.48 -2.69
N PHE A 113 -3.97 27.33 -2.40
CA PHE A 113 -2.54 27.18 -2.64
C PHE A 113 -2.22 27.35 -4.14
N THR A 114 -1.01 27.84 -4.41
CA THR A 114 -0.40 27.75 -5.74
C THR A 114 -0.38 26.27 -6.13
N PRO A 115 -0.86 25.90 -7.33
CA PRO A 115 -0.80 24.52 -7.77
C PRO A 115 0.63 23.99 -7.66
N GLU A 116 0.74 22.83 -7.03
CA GLU A 116 1.99 22.10 -6.92
C GLU A 116 2.03 21.07 -8.05
N PRO A 117 3.15 20.91 -8.74
CA PRO A 117 3.34 19.68 -9.48
C PRO A 117 3.30 18.55 -8.46
N ILE A 118 2.35 17.62 -8.57
CA ILE A 118 2.35 16.36 -7.79
C ILE A 118 3.73 15.69 -7.89
N PHE A 119 4.39 15.96 -9.03
CA PHE A 119 5.64 15.40 -9.48
C PHE A 119 6.70 16.49 -9.58
N GLY A 120 6.92 17.29 -8.53
CA GLY A 120 7.97 18.34 -8.41
C GLY A 120 9.41 17.90 -8.72
N ILE A 121 9.56 16.70 -9.24
CA ILE A 121 10.68 16.02 -9.88
C ILE A 121 11.07 16.72 -11.19
N GLY A 122 11.36 18.02 -11.14
CA GLY A 122 11.96 18.74 -12.28
C GLY A 122 13.36 18.20 -12.59
N ARG A 123 14.16 18.00 -11.54
CA ARG A 123 15.30 17.07 -11.53
C ARG A 123 14.83 15.81 -10.81
N GLY A 124 15.09 14.63 -11.37
CA GLY A 124 14.84 13.34 -10.73
C GLY A 124 15.32 13.31 -9.28
N PRO A 125 14.74 12.50 -8.38
CA PRO A 125 15.37 12.27 -7.08
C PRO A 125 16.73 11.61 -7.33
N GLU A 126 17.81 12.14 -6.74
CA GLU A 126 19.17 11.67 -7.01
C GLU A 126 19.65 10.71 -5.90
N ASN A 127 19.17 10.92 -4.68
CA ASN A 127 19.53 10.17 -3.48
C ASN A 127 18.28 9.73 -2.66
N LEU A 128 18.48 8.95 -1.60
CA LEU A 128 17.38 8.42 -0.78
C LEU A 128 16.54 9.51 -0.12
N ASP A 129 17.15 10.57 0.40
CA ASP A 129 16.43 11.68 1.04
C ASP A 129 15.52 12.40 0.04
N ASP A 130 15.98 12.59 -1.20
CA ASP A 130 15.15 13.15 -2.27
C ASP A 130 13.94 12.25 -2.57
N TYR A 131 14.14 10.93 -2.63
CA TYR A 131 13.04 9.97 -2.84
C TYR A 131 12.05 9.99 -1.67
N VAL A 132 12.53 10.03 -0.44
CA VAL A 132 11.69 10.09 0.77
C VAL A 132 10.89 11.39 0.81
N ALA A 133 11.51 12.53 0.51
CA ALA A 133 10.85 13.83 0.48
C ALA A 133 9.79 13.90 -0.63
N ALA A 134 10.13 13.47 -1.85
CA ALA A 134 9.18 13.39 -2.96
C ALA A 134 8.04 12.40 -2.66
N GLY A 135 8.35 11.29 -1.99
CA GLY A 135 7.39 10.25 -1.62
C GLY A 135 6.39 10.73 -0.60
N LYS A 136 6.83 11.51 0.39
CA LYS A 136 5.96 12.18 1.36
C LYS A 136 4.97 13.12 0.65
N GLN A 137 5.48 14.00 -0.22
CA GLN A 137 4.62 14.91 -0.98
C GLN A 137 3.62 14.14 -1.84
N ALA A 138 4.07 13.10 -2.55
CA ALA A 138 3.22 12.28 -3.38
C ALA A 138 2.14 11.55 -2.55
N PHE A 139 2.49 11.01 -1.39
CA PHE A 139 1.57 10.35 -0.47
C PHE A 139 0.43 11.29 -0.02
N GLU A 140 0.76 12.56 0.22
CA GLU A 140 -0.22 13.58 0.60
C GLU A 140 -1.02 14.13 -0.59
N LEU A 141 -0.44 14.19 -1.79
CA LEU A 141 -1.01 14.93 -2.92
C LEU A 141 -1.54 14.08 -4.07
N CYS A 142 -1.17 12.80 -4.19
CA CYS A 142 -1.59 12.00 -5.33
C CYS A 142 -3.12 11.76 -5.32
N PRO A 143 -3.87 12.22 -6.33
CA PRO A 143 -5.32 12.08 -6.36
C PRO A 143 -5.71 10.64 -6.76
N LEU A 144 -6.17 9.87 -5.78
CA LEU A 144 -6.56 8.47 -5.95
C LEU A 144 -8.04 8.29 -6.24
N GLU A 145 -8.92 9.01 -5.54
CA GLU A 145 -10.37 8.86 -5.66
C GLU A 145 -10.98 10.21 -6.06
N VAL A 146 -11.53 10.30 -7.26
CA VAL A 146 -12.22 11.50 -7.75
C VAL A 146 -13.72 11.20 -7.80
N ASP A 147 -14.48 11.83 -6.92
CA ASP A 147 -15.94 11.67 -6.86
C ASP A 147 -16.62 13.03 -6.62
N PRO A 148 -17.66 13.40 -7.41
CA PRO A 148 -18.37 14.67 -7.24
C PRO A 148 -18.88 14.92 -5.82
N ARG A 149 -19.23 13.86 -5.08
CA ARG A 149 -19.75 13.93 -3.71
C ARG A 149 -18.71 14.42 -2.72
N LEU A 150 -17.41 14.27 -3.01
CA LEU A 150 -16.31 14.82 -2.21
C LEU A 150 -16.31 16.36 -2.19
N GLY A 151 -16.97 16.99 -3.16
CA GLY A 151 -17.16 18.44 -3.18
C GLY A 151 -17.80 19.01 -1.92
N ARG A 152 -18.50 18.17 -1.13
CA ARG A 152 -19.06 18.57 0.17
C ARG A 152 -18.03 19.01 1.20
N LEU A 153 -16.79 18.52 1.10
CA LEU A 153 -15.73 18.89 2.03
C LEU A 153 -15.46 20.41 2.00
N ARG A 154 -15.73 21.07 0.85
CA ARG A 154 -15.61 22.53 0.71
C ARG A 154 -16.53 23.35 1.61
N ARG A 155 -17.53 22.73 2.25
CA ARG A 155 -18.52 23.42 3.08
C ARG A 155 -17.98 23.90 4.43
N GLY A 156 -16.76 23.52 4.80
CA GLY A 156 -16.11 24.03 6.01
C GLY A 156 -15.40 22.93 6.81
N ALA A 157 -14.57 23.36 7.77
CA ALA A 157 -13.80 22.47 8.61
C ALA A 157 -14.67 21.48 9.39
N ASP A 158 -15.82 21.90 9.90
CA ASP A 158 -16.74 21.04 10.66
C ASP A 158 -17.29 19.88 9.81
N VAL A 159 -17.55 20.12 8.53
CA VAL A 159 -18.01 19.07 7.60
C VAL A 159 -16.91 18.08 7.32
N ALA A 160 -15.66 18.52 7.16
CA ALA A 160 -14.53 17.62 6.99
C ALA A 160 -14.28 16.78 8.25
N ARG A 161 -14.31 17.40 9.43
CA ARG A 161 -14.16 16.71 10.72
C ARG A 161 -15.29 15.72 11.01
N SER A 162 -16.53 16.00 10.58
CA SER A 162 -17.64 15.05 10.74
C SER A 162 -17.47 13.73 9.98
N TYR A 163 -16.57 13.70 9.00
CA TYR A 163 -16.18 12.48 8.28
C TYR A 163 -14.83 11.92 8.75
N GLY A 164 -14.29 12.41 9.87
CA GLY A 164 -13.03 11.92 10.46
C GLY A 164 -11.76 12.40 9.77
N LEU A 165 -11.82 13.47 8.95
CA LEU A 165 -10.63 14.08 8.37
C LEU A 165 -10.03 15.13 9.33
N THR A 166 -8.71 15.15 9.44
CA THR A 166 -8.00 16.20 10.17
C THR A 166 -8.01 17.50 9.37
N VAL A 167 -8.36 18.60 10.05
CA VAL A 167 -8.24 19.96 9.50
C VAL A 167 -7.28 20.76 10.35
N THR A 168 -6.20 21.26 9.74
CA THR A 168 -5.17 22.09 10.39
C THR A 168 -5.69 23.50 10.70
N ASP A 169 -4.93 24.25 11.49
CA ASP A 169 -5.29 25.62 11.89
C ASP A 169 -5.39 26.60 10.71
N ASP A 170 -4.65 26.35 9.63
CA ASP A 170 -4.67 27.12 8.39
C ASP A 170 -5.73 26.60 7.38
N GLY A 171 -6.62 25.72 7.83
CA GLY A 171 -7.78 25.24 7.09
C GLY A 171 -7.48 24.13 6.07
N GLU A 172 -6.28 23.55 6.06
CA GLU A 172 -5.98 22.41 5.18
C GLU A 172 -6.71 21.15 5.65
N VAL A 173 -7.43 20.51 4.72
CA VAL A 173 -8.05 19.20 4.95
C VAL A 173 -7.06 18.11 4.56
N ARG A 174 -6.39 17.51 5.54
CA ARG A 174 -5.39 16.46 5.28
C ARG A 174 -6.05 15.25 4.61
N GLY A 175 -5.39 14.71 3.58
CA GLY A 175 -5.93 13.61 2.80
C GLY A 175 -6.91 14.00 1.69
N ALA A 176 -7.26 15.29 1.58
CA ALA A 176 -8.09 15.79 0.50
C ALA A 176 -7.31 16.83 -0.35
N VAL A 177 -7.42 16.69 -1.66
CA VAL A 177 -6.79 17.58 -2.63
C VAL A 177 -7.81 18.07 -3.64
N GLU A 178 -7.47 19.15 -4.33
CA GLU A 178 -8.17 19.57 -5.53
C GLU A 178 -7.30 19.25 -6.75
N VAL A 179 -7.89 18.64 -7.76
CA VAL A 179 -7.26 18.35 -9.05
C VAL A 179 -8.01 19.08 -10.16
N ARG A 180 -7.27 19.63 -11.12
CA ARG A 180 -7.88 20.29 -12.27
C ARG A 180 -8.46 19.25 -13.25
N ALA A 181 -9.74 19.33 -13.56
CA ALA A 181 -10.41 18.52 -14.57
C ALA A 181 -10.14 19.03 -16.00
N ASP A 182 -10.54 18.24 -17.00
CA ASP A 182 -10.30 18.56 -18.42
C ASP A 182 -11.04 19.81 -18.90
N ASP A 183 -12.19 20.11 -18.28
CA ASP A 183 -12.95 21.35 -18.50
C ASP A 183 -12.34 22.58 -17.78
N GLY A 184 -11.20 22.39 -17.12
CA GLY A 184 -10.49 23.41 -16.37
C GLY A 184 -11.03 23.66 -14.95
N SER A 185 -12.14 23.02 -14.54
CA SER A 185 -12.69 23.12 -13.19
C SER A 185 -11.81 22.41 -12.16
N TRP A 186 -11.99 22.75 -10.88
CA TRP A 186 -11.33 22.05 -9.77
C TRP A 186 -12.28 21.07 -9.12
N VAL A 187 -11.90 19.80 -9.06
CA VAL A 187 -12.67 18.74 -8.39
C VAL A 187 -11.90 18.23 -7.18
N VAL A 188 -12.63 17.85 -6.12
CA VAL A 188 -12.01 17.28 -4.92
C VAL A 188 -11.67 15.82 -5.18
N ALA A 189 -10.52 15.39 -4.69
CA ALA A 189 -10.08 14.02 -4.68
C ALA A 189 -9.52 13.65 -3.30
N LEU A 190 -9.52 12.35 -2.97
CA LEU A 190 -8.81 11.83 -1.80
C LEU A 190 -7.40 11.37 -2.20
N SER A 191 -6.43 11.57 -1.31
CA SER A 191 -5.07 11.00 -1.41
C SER A 191 -4.88 9.84 -0.44
N CYS A 192 -3.69 9.21 -0.44
CA CYS A 192 -3.37 8.11 0.47
C CYS A 192 -3.56 8.51 1.95
N ALA A 193 -3.26 9.77 2.27
CA ALA A 193 -3.29 10.30 3.62
C ALA A 193 -4.71 10.36 4.24
N ALA A 194 -5.79 10.32 3.44
CA ALA A 194 -7.15 10.29 3.99
C ALA A 194 -7.39 9.06 4.89
N CYS A 195 -6.84 7.92 4.45
CA CYS A 195 -7.03 6.62 5.10
C CYS A 195 -5.81 6.18 5.92
N HIS A 196 -4.62 6.61 5.50
CA HIS A 196 -3.34 6.19 6.08
C HIS A 196 -2.61 7.33 6.79
N SER A 197 -3.35 8.29 7.34
CA SER A 197 -2.78 9.24 8.30
C SER A 197 -3.78 9.57 9.37
N SER A 198 -3.30 9.74 10.58
CA SER A 198 -4.08 10.12 11.75
C SER A 198 -3.29 11.15 12.55
N THR A 199 -3.81 11.48 13.73
CA THR A 199 -3.02 12.05 14.82
C THR A 199 -2.61 10.94 15.80
N ASP A 200 -1.45 11.11 16.42
CA ASP A 200 -1.06 10.34 17.60
C ASP A 200 -1.82 10.83 18.86
N ASP A 201 -1.46 10.30 20.03
CA ASP A 201 -2.10 10.64 21.30
C ASP A 201 -1.79 12.06 21.79
N ASP A 202 -0.70 12.67 21.32
CA ASP A 202 -0.36 14.07 21.55
C ASP A 202 -1.07 15.02 20.57
N GLY A 203 -1.86 14.46 19.63
CA GLY A 203 -2.55 15.22 18.59
C GLY A 203 -1.63 15.63 17.43
N ALA A 204 -0.37 15.20 17.42
CA ALA A 204 0.55 15.47 16.33
C ALA A 204 0.24 14.54 15.14
N HIS A 205 0.52 15.03 13.94
CA HIS A 205 0.24 14.27 12.73
C HIS A 205 1.17 13.06 12.59
N ALA A 206 0.58 11.87 12.46
CA ALA A 206 1.27 10.62 12.29
C ALA A 206 1.02 10.06 10.87
N PRO A 207 1.94 10.25 9.92
CA PRO A 207 1.82 9.64 8.60
C PRO A 207 1.99 8.11 8.68
N GLY A 208 1.25 7.39 7.84
CA GLY A 208 1.21 5.93 7.83
C GLY A 208 0.30 5.30 8.89
N LEU A 209 0.01 6.01 9.99
CA LEU A 209 -0.95 5.55 10.98
C LEU A 209 -2.37 5.57 10.37
N SER A 210 -3.05 4.42 10.42
CA SER A 210 -4.40 4.27 9.86
C SER A 210 -5.41 5.20 10.55
N ASN A 211 -6.26 5.88 9.78
CA ASN A 211 -7.30 6.75 10.31
C ASN A 211 -8.50 5.91 10.80
N PRO A 212 -8.77 5.84 12.12
CA PRO A 212 -9.88 5.06 12.67
C PRO A 212 -11.23 5.74 12.53
N GLU A 213 -11.25 7.06 12.28
CA GLU A 213 -12.47 7.86 12.28
C GLU A 213 -12.96 8.18 10.86
N PHE A 214 -12.21 7.81 9.81
CA PHE A 214 -12.58 8.15 8.45
C PHE A 214 -13.87 7.44 8.01
N ASP A 215 -14.93 8.21 7.81
CA ASP A 215 -16.23 7.74 7.33
C ASP A 215 -16.37 7.95 5.82
N LEU A 216 -15.68 7.09 5.05
CA LEU A 216 -15.76 7.12 3.59
C LEU A 216 -17.18 6.80 3.08
N ALA A 217 -17.91 5.91 3.76
CA ALA A 217 -19.26 5.52 3.37
C ALA A 217 -20.20 6.72 3.44
N GLY A 218 -20.24 7.40 4.58
CA GLY A 218 -21.07 8.58 4.78
C GLY A 218 -20.66 9.75 3.89
N LEU A 219 -19.36 9.91 3.64
CA LEU A 219 -18.83 10.92 2.73
C LEU A 219 -19.31 10.70 1.28
N LEU A 220 -19.33 9.44 0.85
CA LEU A 220 -19.84 9.04 -0.47
C LEU A 220 -21.36 8.80 -0.46
N GLY A 221 -22.05 8.80 0.68
CA GLY A 221 -23.46 8.39 0.75
C GLY A 221 -23.68 6.96 0.22
N ALA A 222 -22.71 6.08 0.45
CA ALA A 222 -22.80 4.66 0.13
C ALA A 222 -23.51 3.90 1.26
N GLU A 223 -23.73 2.59 1.08
CA GLU A 223 -24.14 1.71 2.18
C GLU A 223 -23.13 1.84 3.34
N ALA A 224 -23.65 1.95 4.56
CA ALA A 224 -22.82 2.23 5.73
C ALA A 224 -21.94 1.02 6.07
N PHE A 225 -20.62 1.18 5.89
CA PHE A 225 -19.63 0.33 6.57
C PHE A 225 -19.20 0.96 7.90
N PRO A 226 -18.72 0.16 8.87
CA PRO A 226 -18.19 0.70 10.11
C PRO A 226 -17.15 1.80 9.85
N THR A 227 -17.18 2.86 10.65
CA THR A 227 -16.21 3.97 10.55
C THR A 227 -14.77 3.44 10.55
N GLY A 228 -13.92 3.99 9.69
CA GLY A 228 -12.52 3.57 9.56
C GLY A 228 -12.31 2.26 8.81
N THR A 229 -13.34 1.72 8.15
CA THR A 229 -13.25 0.58 7.23
C THR A 229 -13.57 1.00 5.80
N MET A 230 -13.28 0.13 4.83
CA MET A 230 -13.66 0.29 3.42
C MET A 230 -13.65 -1.06 2.71
N ASP A 231 -14.52 -1.21 1.73
CA ASP A 231 -14.46 -2.34 0.82
C ASP A 231 -13.49 -2.04 -0.33
N VAL A 232 -12.44 -2.86 -0.42
CA VAL A 232 -11.37 -2.75 -1.43
C VAL A 232 -11.39 -3.89 -2.44
N SER A 233 -12.38 -4.78 -2.34
CA SER A 233 -12.50 -5.99 -3.14
C SER A 233 -13.71 -5.85 -4.06
N PRO A 234 -13.51 -5.75 -5.39
CA PRO A 234 -14.63 -5.69 -6.32
C PRO A 234 -15.19 -7.09 -6.60
N ASP A 235 -15.49 -7.88 -5.55
CA ASP A 235 -16.08 -9.23 -5.68
C ASP A 235 -17.57 -9.28 -5.36
N GLY A 236 -18.19 -8.12 -5.06
CA GLY A 236 -19.61 -8.02 -4.74
C GLY A 236 -19.96 -8.64 -3.39
N LEU A 237 -18.97 -9.00 -2.57
CA LEU A 237 -19.18 -9.43 -1.20
C LEU A 237 -18.96 -8.24 -0.27
N TRP A 238 -19.87 -8.07 0.67
CA TRP A 238 -19.71 -7.07 1.72
C TRP A 238 -18.65 -7.54 2.73
N ASN A 239 -17.41 -7.10 2.54
CA ASN A 239 -16.27 -7.46 3.37
C ASN A 239 -15.37 -6.25 3.71
N PRO A 240 -15.93 -5.19 4.31
CA PRO A 240 -15.17 -3.99 4.62
C PRO A 240 -14.02 -4.30 5.57
N VAL A 241 -12.86 -3.74 5.27
CA VAL A 241 -11.65 -3.88 6.09
C VAL A 241 -11.06 -2.53 6.43
N ARG A 242 -10.38 -2.45 7.57
CA ARG A 242 -9.62 -1.28 7.97
C ARG A 242 -8.41 -1.07 7.07
N PRO A 243 -8.03 0.16 6.75
CA PRO A 243 -6.70 0.42 6.21
C PRO A 243 -5.64 -0.05 7.21
N PRO A 244 -4.61 -0.81 6.79
CA PRO A 244 -3.53 -1.18 7.69
C PRO A 244 -2.67 0.03 8.05
N ASP A 245 -2.05 -0.04 9.23
CA ASP A 245 -0.91 0.82 9.58
C ASP A 245 0.25 0.54 8.62
N LEU A 246 0.73 1.59 7.95
CA LEU A 246 1.81 1.52 6.98
C LEU A 246 3.17 1.81 7.59
N ARG A 247 3.25 2.34 8.81
CA ARG A 247 4.54 2.67 9.45
C ARG A 247 5.48 1.45 9.48
N PRO A 248 5.05 0.24 9.87
CA PRO A 248 5.94 -0.92 9.87
C PRO A 248 5.95 -1.67 8.52
N VAL A 249 5.53 -1.08 7.39
CA VAL A 249 5.31 -1.84 6.14
C VAL A 249 6.58 -2.54 5.64
N ARG A 250 7.78 -1.99 5.87
CA ARG A 250 9.05 -2.65 5.47
C ARG A 250 9.29 -3.98 6.20
N HIS A 251 8.67 -4.16 7.37
CA HIS A 251 8.83 -5.35 8.20
C HIS A 251 7.73 -6.40 7.99
N GLN A 252 6.70 -6.07 7.21
CA GLN A 252 5.64 -7.03 6.91
C GLN A 252 6.17 -8.07 5.92
N GLU A 253 5.97 -9.36 6.17
CA GLU A 253 6.26 -10.39 5.17
C GLU A 253 5.24 -10.39 4.03
N ARG A 254 4.00 -9.97 4.35
CA ARG A 254 2.85 -10.00 3.44
C ARG A 254 2.14 -8.67 3.35
N LEU A 255 1.47 -8.44 2.23
CA LEU A 255 0.57 -7.30 2.04
C LEU A 255 -0.89 -7.74 2.04
N HIS A 256 -1.77 -6.76 2.20
CA HIS A 256 -3.21 -6.92 2.46
C HIS A 256 -3.54 -7.67 3.75
N HIS A 257 -4.78 -7.54 4.21
CA HIS A 257 -5.27 -8.32 5.34
C HIS A 257 -5.26 -9.82 5.07
N THR A 258 -5.52 -10.23 3.83
CA THR A 258 -5.53 -11.65 3.46
C THR A 258 -4.14 -12.27 3.27
N GLY A 259 -3.08 -11.46 3.35
CA GLY A 259 -1.71 -11.94 3.13
C GLY A 259 -1.44 -12.50 1.73
N ASN A 260 -2.25 -12.14 0.72
CA ASN A 260 -2.22 -12.74 -0.61
C ASN A 260 -1.07 -12.26 -1.51
N LEU A 261 -0.18 -11.40 -0.99
CA LEU A 261 1.01 -10.92 -1.70
C LEU A 261 2.22 -10.99 -0.77
N THR A 262 3.36 -11.47 -1.26
CA THR A 262 4.64 -11.25 -0.55
C THR A 262 5.04 -9.78 -0.64
N ASN A 263 5.74 -9.29 0.37
CA ASN A 263 6.28 -7.94 0.41
C ASN A 263 7.78 -7.97 0.10
N GLY A 264 8.17 -7.18 -0.89
CA GLY A 264 9.55 -6.84 -1.25
C GLY A 264 9.57 -5.40 -1.74
N ARG A 265 10.73 -4.77 -1.91
CA ARG A 265 10.79 -3.35 -2.26
C ARG A 265 10.19 -3.10 -3.63
N VAL A 266 10.63 -3.84 -4.65
CA VAL A 266 10.12 -3.74 -6.02
C VAL A 266 8.67 -4.22 -6.08
N ALA A 267 8.32 -5.31 -5.39
CA ALA A 267 6.94 -5.79 -5.30
C ALA A 267 6.00 -4.72 -4.70
N ARG A 268 6.47 -3.92 -3.73
CA ARG A 268 5.71 -2.80 -3.17
C ARG A 268 5.54 -1.66 -4.18
N MET A 269 6.58 -1.33 -4.94
CA MET A 269 6.49 -0.35 -6.03
C MET A 269 5.45 -0.79 -7.06
N VAL A 270 5.53 -2.04 -7.56
CA VAL A 270 4.53 -2.63 -8.46
C VAL A 270 3.12 -2.58 -7.85
N ARG A 271 2.99 -2.89 -6.55
CA ARG A 271 1.71 -2.84 -5.85
C ARG A 271 1.11 -1.43 -5.83
N ILE A 272 1.94 -0.40 -5.62
CA ILE A 272 1.51 1.00 -5.63
C ILE A 272 1.15 1.44 -7.05
N GLU A 273 1.98 1.14 -8.06
CA GLU A 273 1.67 1.46 -9.46
C GLU A 273 0.33 0.87 -9.88
N THR A 274 0.15 -0.44 -9.67
CA THR A 274 -1.11 -1.12 -10.04
C THR A 274 -2.30 -0.65 -9.21
N LEU A 275 -2.10 -0.15 -7.98
CA LEU A 275 -3.17 0.49 -7.20
C LEU A 275 -3.68 1.74 -7.91
N ILE A 276 -2.74 2.63 -8.24
CA ILE A 276 -3.03 3.94 -8.83
C ILE A 276 -3.66 3.70 -10.20
N THR A 277 -3.04 2.88 -11.05
CA THR A 277 -3.57 2.54 -12.38
C THR A 277 -5.01 2.01 -12.32
N SER A 278 -5.32 1.12 -11.36
CA SER A 278 -6.68 0.60 -11.18
C SER A 278 -7.68 1.70 -10.80
N ARG A 279 -7.28 2.61 -9.90
CA ARG A 279 -8.11 3.76 -9.49
C ARG A 279 -8.32 4.78 -10.62
N LEU A 280 -7.43 4.80 -11.59
CA LEU A 280 -7.55 5.59 -12.82
C LEU A 280 -8.28 4.85 -13.93
N ASN A 281 -9.03 3.79 -13.58
CA ASN A 281 -9.81 2.97 -14.48
C ASN A 281 -8.98 2.42 -15.66
N PHE A 282 -7.70 2.12 -15.41
CA PHE A 282 -6.76 1.62 -16.41
C PHE A 282 -6.60 2.51 -17.65
N ARG A 283 -6.90 3.82 -17.52
CA ARG A 283 -6.72 4.79 -18.61
C ARG A 283 -5.34 5.40 -18.62
N PHE A 284 -4.71 5.47 -17.45
CA PHE A 284 -3.42 6.09 -17.24
C PHE A 284 -2.63 5.30 -16.21
N ARG A 285 -1.31 5.39 -16.30
CA ARG A 285 -0.39 4.94 -15.25
C ARG A 285 0.30 6.13 -14.58
N PRO A 286 0.71 6.00 -13.30
CA PRO A 286 1.53 7.01 -12.65
C PRO A 286 2.95 7.05 -13.26
N ASP A 287 3.65 8.17 -13.04
CA ASP A 287 5.09 8.22 -13.26
C ASP A 287 5.80 7.31 -12.22
N ARG A 288 6.66 6.41 -12.71
CA ARG A 288 7.34 5.43 -11.85
C ARG A 288 8.28 6.06 -10.84
N ARG A 289 8.81 7.26 -11.10
CA ARG A 289 9.60 8.02 -10.12
C ARG A 289 8.78 8.32 -8.87
N VAL A 290 7.50 8.62 -9.06
CA VAL A 290 6.55 8.92 -7.98
C VAL A 290 6.24 7.67 -7.19
N VAL A 291 6.00 6.57 -7.90
CA VAL A 291 5.75 5.27 -7.28
C VAL A 291 6.94 4.82 -6.44
N ALA A 292 8.15 4.90 -6.99
CA ALA A 292 9.38 4.58 -6.28
C ALA A 292 9.58 5.48 -5.05
N SER A 293 9.35 6.79 -5.21
CA SER A 293 9.41 7.76 -4.11
C SER A 293 8.42 7.42 -3.00
N MET A 294 7.16 7.15 -3.33
CA MET A 294 6.15 6.71 -2.34
C MET A 294 6.58 5.42 -1.64
N ALA A 295 7.08 4.43 -2.38
CA ALA A 295 7.49 3.15 -1.80
C ALA A 295 8.63 3.33 -0.79
N LEU A 296 9.65 4.14 -1.12
CA LEU A 296 10.78 4.42 -0.24
C LEU A 296 10.40 5.30 0.95
N TYR A 297 9.50 6.27 0.77
CA TYR A 297 8.92 7.01 1.89
C TYR A 297 8.18 6.08 2.86
N LEU A 298 7.37 5.15 2.35
CA LEU A 298 6.69 4.17 3.20
C LEU A 298 7.69 3.24 3.91
N GLU A 299 8.84 2.91 3.32
CA GLU A 299 9.92 2.19 4.03
C GLU A 299 10.50 2.99 5.18
N SER A 300 10.76 4.29 4.97
CA SER A 300 11.39 5.13 5.99
C SER A 300 10.49 5.38 7.20
N LEU A 301 9.17 5.22 7.08
CA LEU A 301 8.25 5.41 8.22
C LEU A 301 8.54 4.49 9.41
N ALA A 302 9.14 3.32 9.16
CA ALA A 302 9.47 2.37 10.21
C ALA A 302 10.65 2.83 11.08
N ASP A 303 11.44 3.82 10.65
CA ASP A 303 12.54 4.38 11.46
C ASP A 303 12.02 5.17 12.67
N ALA A 304 10.76 5.61 12.64
CA ALA A 304 10.11 6.28 13.76
C ALA A 304 9.56 5.30 14.82
N LEU A 305 9.58 3.99 14.57
CA LEU A 305 9.03 3.00 15.48
C LEU A 305 10.13 2.47 16.41
N PRO A 306 9.97 2.56 17.74
CA PRO A 306 10.97 2.03 18.66
C PRO A 306 11.07 0.50 18.55
N PRO A 307 12.27 -0.08 18.67
CA PRO A 307 12.42 -1.52 18.79
C PRO A 307 11.84 -2.00 20.13
N PRO A 308 11.28 -3.23 20.20
CA PRO A 308 10.74 -3.76 21.44
C PRO A 308 11.86 -4.08 22.45
N ALA A 309 11.60 -3.79 23.73
CA ALA A 309 12.50 -4.15 24.83
C ALA A 309 12.31 -5.63 25.21
N TRP A 310 13.02 -6.53 24.52
CA TRP A 310 12.87 -7.99 24.67
C TRP A 310 13.26 -8.56 26.04
N ASP A 311 14.01 -7.80 26.83
CA ASP A 311 14.47 -8.18 28.16
C ASP A 311 13.36 -7.95 29.19
N GLY A 312 13.20 -8.93 30.10
CA GLY A 312 12.21 -8.86 31.19
C GLY A 312 10.99 -9.75 30.99
N ASP A 313 10.02 -9.56 31.90
CA ASP A 313 8.85 -10.43 32.03
C ASP A 313 7.90 -10.31 30.83
N GLY A 314 7.70 -9.09 30.32
CA GLY A 314 6.82 -8.82 29.18
C GLY A 314 7.30 -9.48 27.88
N GLY A 315 8.58 -9.31 27.53
CA GLY A 315 9.17 -9.97 26.36
C GLY A 315 9.17 -11.50 26.48
N THR A 316 9.36 -12.03 27.70
CA THR A 316 9.27 -13.47 27.96
C THR A 316 7.84 -14.01 27.81
N ALA A 317 6.86 -13.30 28.37
CA ALA A 317 5.45 -13.62 28.22
C ALA A 317 5.03 -13.57 26.74
N PHE A 318 5.46 -12.55 26.00
CA PHE A 318 5.19 -12.42 24.58
C PHE A 318 5.77 -13.58 23.78
N ARG A 319 7.04 -13.94 24.00
CA ARG A 319 7.66 -15.10 23.31
C ARG A 319 6.91 -16.40 23.56
N SER A 320 6.40 -16.60 24.77
CA SER A 320 5.66 -17.80 25.13
C SER A 320 4.24 -17.85 24.52
N ALA A 321 3.57 -16.70 24.39
CA ALA A 321 2.14 -16.66 24.05
C ALA A 321 1.85 -16.20 22.61
N CYS A 322 2.66 -15.29 22.06
CA CYS A 322 2.37 -14.55 20.84
C CYS A 322 3.31 -14.91 19.68
N ALA A 323 4.55 -15.33 19.96
CA ALA A 323 5.57 -15.51 18.94
C ALA A 323 5.33 -16.67 17.96
N GLY A 324 4.33 -17.52 18.21
CA GLY A 324 3.88 -18.51 17.22
C GLY A 324 3.37 -17.86 15.93
N CYS A 325 2.69 -16.71 16.05
CA CYS A 325 2.17 -15.95 14.89
C CYS A 325 2.95 -14.67 14.63
N HIS A 326 3.47 -14.02 15.68
CA HIS A 326 4.17 -12.73 15.59
C HIS A 326 5.67 -12.88 15.84
N GLN A 327 6.45 -13.04 14.76
CA GLN A 327 7.83 -13.52 14.82
C GLN A 327 8.86 -12.39 14.67
N GLY A 328 10.08 -12.66 15.17
CA GLY A 328 11.24 -11.77 15.04
C GLY A 328 11.08 -10.40 15.71
N ASP A 329 12.04 -9.51 15.46
CA ASP A 329 12.12 -8.20 16.11
C ASP A 329 10.96 -7.26 15.76
N ALA A 330 10.37 -7.44 14.57
CA ALA A 330 9.23 -6.65 14.16
C ALA A 330 7.88 -7.25 14.58
N MET A 331 7.88 -8.44 15.19
CA MET A 331 6.68 -9.16 15.62
C MET A 331 5.67 -9.30 14.46
N ALA A 332 6.19 -9.59 13.26
CA ALA A 332 5.43 -9.86 12.05
C ALA A 332 5.63 -11.33 11.68
N GLY A 333 4.70 -11.94 10.95
CA GLY A 333 4.85 -13.34 10.60
C GLY A 333 4.08 -13.76 9.37
N PRO A 334 4.13 -15.07 9.06
CA PRO A 334 3.41 -15.62 7.92
C PRO A 334 1.89 -15.48 8.09
N PRO A 335 1.11 -15.64 7.00
CA PRO A 335 -0.34 -15.73 7.10
C PRO A 335 -0.78 -16.82 8.08
N VAL A 336 -1.78 -16.50 8.90
CA VAL A 336 -2.39 -17.37 9.90
C VAL A 336 -3.77 -17.79 9.41
N ASP A 337 -4.08 -19.08 9.51
CA ASP A 337 -5.38 -19.62 9.10
C ASP A 337 -6.54 -18.91 9.80
N VAL A 338 -7.59 -18.59 9.04
CA VAL A 338 -8.74 -17.84 9.54
C VAL A 338 -9.46 -18.53 10.69
N ASP A 339 -9.54 -19.86 10.68
CA ASP A 339 -10.19 -20.65 11.73
C ASP A 339 -9.36 -20.62 13.02
N LEU A 340 -8.04 -20.45 12.90
CA LEU A 340 -7.13 -20.28 14.03
C LEU A 340 -7.25 -18.89 14.66
N VAL A 341 -7.32 -17.84 13.83
CA VAL A 341 -7.51 -16.45 14.29
C VAL A 341 -8.89 -16.29 14.92
N GLY A 342 -9.94 -16.86 14.33
CA GLY A 342 -11.30 -16.88 14.88
C GLY A 342 -12.08 -15.56 14.77
N THR A 343 -11.58 -14.58 14.01
CA THR A 343 -12.31 -13.35 13.66
C THR A 343 -13.26 -13.58 12.47
N ASP A 344 -14.08 -12.60 12.10
CA ASP A 344 -14.99 -12.70 10.94
C ASP A 344 -14.22 -13.16 9.68
N PRO A 345 -14.61 -14.26 9.01
CA PRO A 345 -13.86 -14.77 7.86
C PRO A 345 -14.15 -14.04 6.54
N ARG A 346 -15.16 -13.16 6.47
CA ARG A 346 -15.66 -12.58 5.19
C ARG A 346 -14.57 -11.89 4.37
N ALA A 347 -13.60 -11.26 5.01
CA ALA A 347 -12.48 -10.62 4.31
C ALA A 347 -11.50 -11.60 3.66
N THR A 348 -11.49 -12.88 4.05
CA THR A 348 -10.52 -13.89 3.57
C THR A 348 -11.12 -14.92 2.62
N VAL A 349 -12.43 -14.94 2.42
CA VAL A 349 -13.12 -15.94 1.58
C VAL A 349 -13.53 -15.40 0.20
N GLY A 350 -13.35 -14.11 -0.05
CA GLY A 350 -13.77 -13.48 -1.30
C GLY A 350 -13.00 -13.97 -2.53
N SER A 351 -13.67 -14.03 -3.68
CA SER A 351 -13.06 -14.51 -4.93
C SER A 351 -11.96 -13.59 -5.46
N SER A 352 -11.96 -12.31 -5.05
CA SER A 352 -10.95 -11.35 -5.46
C SER A 352 -9.61 -11.59 -4.79
N ARG A 353 -9.57 -11.68 -3.45
CA ARG A 353 -8.32 -11.69 -2.66
C ARG A 353 -8.24 -12.79 -1.62
N GLY A 354 -9.23 -13.68 -1.57
CA GLY A 354 -9.38 -14.66 -0.51
C GLY A 354 -8.27 -15.71 -0.52
N THR A 355 -7.77 -15.99 0.67
CA THR A 355 -6.71 -16.98 0.96
C THR A 355 -7.10 -17.92 2.09
N ARG A 356 -8.26 -17.69 2.73
CA ARG A 356 -8.64 -18.29 4.02
C ARG A 356 -7.61 -18.06 5.14
N ALA A 357 -6.80 -17.01 5.02
CA ALA A 357 -5.82 -16.65 6.02
C ALA A 357 -5.79 -15.13 6.23
N TYR A 358 -5.38 -14.72 7.43
CA TYR A 358 -5.04 -13.35 7.74
C TYR A 358 -3.52 -13.19 7.80
N ARG A 359 -2.98 -12.12 7.24
CA ARG A 359 -1.60 -11.71 7.54
C ARG A 359 -1.47 -11.45 9.04
N ALA A 360 -0.43 -11.98 9.68
CA ALA A 360 0.00 -11.53 11.00
C ALA A 360 0.70 -10.16 10.88
N PRO A 361 0.06 -9.04 11.28
CA PRO A 361 0.67 -7.72 11.14
C PRO A 361 1.84 -7.56 12.13
N SER A 362 2.89 -6.83 11.74
CA SER A 362 3.86 -6.28 12.69
C SER A 362 3.16 -5.58 13.86
N LEU A 363 3.67 -5.80 15.07
CA LEU A 363 3.16 -5.17 16.30
C LEU A 363 3.96 -3.94 16.74
N LEU A 364 4.94 -3.49 15.95
CA LEU A 364 5.64 -2.23 16.23
C LEU A 364 4.67 -1.04 16.22
N GLY A 365 4.67 -0.25 17.30
CA GLY A 365 3.75 0.88 17.50
C GLY A 365 2.28 0.48 17.56
N VAL A 366 1.95 -0.76 17.97
CA VAL A 366 0.56 -1.25 18.01
C VAL A 366 -0.30 -0.52 19.04
N THR A 367 0.30 -0.03 20.13
CA THR A 367 -0.40 0.71 21.20
C THR A 367 -0.96 2.05 20.74
N GLU A 368 -0.30 2.70 19.77
CA GLU A 368 -0.79 3.94 19.14
C GLU A 368 -1.93 3.68 18.14
N ARG A 369 -2.18 2.42 17.77
CA ARG A 369 -3.27 2.07 16.85
C ARG A 369 -4.58 1.97 17.62
N ARG A 370 -5.57 2.75 17.18
CA ARG A 370 -6.96 2.58 17.64
C ARG A 370 -7.68 1.59 16.73
N ARG A 371 -8.67 0.85 17.24
CA ARG A 371 -9.53 -0.10 16.49
C ARG A 371 -8.75 -1.25 15.82
N LEU A 372 -8.03 -2.06 16.57
CA LEU A 372 -7.30 -3.23 16.10
C LEU A 372 -8.19 -4.25 15.33
N LEU A 373 -7.52 -5.24 14.73
CA LEU A 373 -8.08 -6.25 13.82
C LEU A 373 -8.49 -5.69 12.46
N HIS A 374 -8.87 -6.58 11.53
CA HIS A 374 -9.19 -6.20 10.16
C HIS A 374 -10.51 -5.45 10.05
N ASP A 375 -11.42 -5.60 11.01
CA ASP A 375 -12.76 -5.01 11.04
C ASP A 375 -12.88 -3.83 12.02
N GLY A 376 -11.86 -3.61 12.86
CA GLY A 376 -11.88 -2.56 13.87
C GLY A 376 -12.63 -2.88 15.14
N SER A 377 -12.96 -4.15 15.38
CA SER A 377 -13.79 -4.58 16.51
C SER A 377 -13.12 -4.40 17.87
N ALA A 378 -11.79 -4.46 17.96
CA ALA A 378 -11.05 -4.28 19.21
C ALA A 378 -10.52 -2.84 19.34
N LEU A 379 -11.07 -2.01 20.23
CA LEU A 379 -10.70 -0.59 20.29
C LEU A 379 -9.25 -0.34 20.70
N THR A 380 -8.72 -1.16 21.60
CA THR A 380 -7.35 -1.08 22.13
C THR A 380 -6.76 -2.47 22.32
N ILE A 381 -5.50 -2.55 22.73
CA ILE A 381 -4.85 -3.83 23.04
C ILE A 381 -5.36 -4.45 24.35
N GLU A 382 -5.74 -3.63 25.32
CA GLU A 382 -6.40 -4.04 26.57
C GLU A 382 -7.73 -4.74 26.25
N ALA A 383 -8.54 -4.15 25.37
CA ALA A 383 -9.77 -4.75 24.87
C ALA A 383 -9.48 -6.08 24.17
N LEU A 384 -8.47 -6.10 23.29
CA LEU A 384 -8.08 -7.32 22.56
C LEU A 384 -7.70 -8.47 23.51
N LEU A 385 -6.98 -8.19 24.59
CA LEU A 385 -6.53 -9.18 25.56
C LEU A 385 -7.56 -9.45 26.69
N GLY A 386 -8.75 -8.85 26.63
CA GLY A 386 -9.82 -9.08 27.60
C GLY A 386 -9.58 -8.46 28.98
N LEU A 387 -8.82 -7.36 29.03
CA LEU A 387 -8.71 -6.50 30.22
C LEU A 387 -9.85 -5.47 30.30
N ASP A 388 -10.48 -5.15 29.18
CA ASP A 388 -11.74 -4.40 29.10
C ASP A 388 -12.84 -5.28 28.51
N ALA A 389 -14.07 -5.15 29.02
CA ALA A 389 -15.21 -6.02 28.75
C ALA A 389 -15.92 -5.73 27.41
N SER A 390 -15.28 -5.02 26.48
CA SER A 390 -15.83 -4.89 25.13
C SER A 390 -15.76 -6.24 24.43
N GLU A 391 -16.91 -6.85 24.17
CA GLU A 391 -17.00 -8.10 23.41
C GLU A 391 -16.42 -7.89 22.01
N HIS A 392 -15.24 -8.46 21.74
CA HIS A 392 -14.75 -8.67 20.37
C HIS A 392 -14.79 -10.16 20.06
N GLN A 393 -15.03 -10.49 18.79
CA GLN A 393 -15.07 -11.87 18.31
C GLN A 393 -13.74 -12.21 17.66
N GLY A 394 -13.06 -13.23 18.19
CA GLY A 394 -11.83 -13.77 17.61
C GLY A 394 -10.58 -13.40 18.41
N HIS A 395 -9.42 -13.75 17.88
CA HIS A 395 -8.10 -13.58 18.51
C HIS A 395 -8.10 -13.99 20.01
N ARG A 396 -8.56 -15.21 20.32
CA ARG A 396 -8.64 -15.73 21.70
C ARG A 396 -7.28 -15.87 22.40
N TYR A 397 -6.19 -15.83 21.64
CA TYR A 397 -4.83 -15.93 22.16
C TYR A 397 -4.55 -14.81 23.16
N GLY A 398 -4.03 -15.20 24.32
CA GLY A 398 -3.70 -14.26 25.39
C GLY A 398 -4.84 -13.95 26.34
N THR A 399 -6.09 -14.27 26.00
CA THR A 399 -7.26 -13.96 26.84
C THR A 399 -7.36 -14.86 28.08
N ASP A 400 -6.78 -16.06 28.01
CA ASP A 400 -6.71 -17.04 29.10
C ASP A 400 -5.50 -16.83 30.04
N LEU A 401 -4.59 -15.90 29.70
CA LEU A 401 -3.43 -15.60 30.54
C LEU A 401 -3.82 -14.87 31.83
N PRO A 402 -3.01 -14.96 32.91
CA PRO A 402 -3.22 -14.13 34.09
C PRO A 402 -3.20 -12.63 33.75
N ALA A 403 -4.01 -11.82 34.45
CA ALA A 403 -4.11 -10.39 34.19
C ALA A 403 -2.74 -9.67 34.27
N SER A 404 -1.88 -10.06 35.22
CA SER A 404 -0.52 -9.52 35.33
C SER A 404 0.36 -9.87 34.13
N THR A 405 0.20 -11.06 33.56
CA THR A 405 0.91 -11.47 32.34
C THR A 405 0.43 -10.68 31.13
N ARG A 406 -0.89 -10.44 31.02
CA ARG A 406 -1.46 -9.58 29.96
C ARG A 406 -0.94 -8.16 30.06
N GLN A 407 -0.91 -7.58 31.27
CA GLN A 407 -0.36 -6.25 31.49
C GLN A 407 1.12 -6.19 31.08
N ALA A 408 1.93 -7.17 31.48
CA ALA A 408 3.34 -7.21 31.10
C ALA A 408 3.54 -7.30 29.57
N ILE A 409 2.66 -7.98 28.84
CA ILE A 409 2.66 -8.00 27.37
C ILE A 409 2.32 -6.63 26.79
N ILE A 410 1.34 -5.92 27.37
CA ILE A 410 0.95 -4.59 26.92
C ILE A 410 2.09 -3.59 27.15
N ASP A 411 2.68 -3.61 28.34
CA ASP A 411 3.82 -2.75 28.67
C ASP A 411 5.00 -3.00 27.71
N PHE A 412 5.28 -4.28 27.39
CA PHE A 412 6.29 -4.67 26.40
C PHE A 412 5.99 -4.13 24.99
N LEU A 413 4.72 -4.08 24.59
CA LEU A 413 4.30 -3.57 23.28
C LEU A 413 4.23 -2.04 23.23
N GLY A 414 4.14 -1.38 24.39
CA GLY A 414 4.18 0.07 24.54
C GLY A 414 5.58 0.67 24.41
N GLY A 415 6.62 -0.11 24.76
CA GLY A 415 8.01 0.31 24.69
C GLY A 415 8.48 1.06 25.93
#